data_AF-A0A4Q9LC90-F1
#
_entry.id   AF-A0A4Q9LC90-F1
#
_cell.length_a   1.000
_cell.length_b   1.000
_cell.length_c   1.000
_cell.angle_alpha   90.00
_cell.angle_beta   90.00
_cell.angle_gamma   90.00
#
_symmetry.space_group_name_H-M   'P 1'
#
loop_
_entity.id
_entity.type
_entity.pdbx_description
1 polymer ?
#
loop_
_entity_poly.entity_id
_entity_poly.type
_entity_poly.pdbx_seq_one_letter_code
_entity_poly.pdbx_strand_id
1 'polypeptide(L)'
;MKSFDIKAAIEIYSKEKRDVKTYFVKRKKEKELHTIEVDVERSFGFLKGEDKVSLARKEIFKEILFKVLKTIPVEYLQSMSEIVSVIVYYNFKDIVEEKLKQIDIAEIKSKSNKSNINLSSTSLSKDNVIWMSENESTSKMSESRLSDASTSSDNFDYDQFIDEELFKKTCVTVTNVLKEKYLPLVDDNFKMYLRYNSIFIRMMAKRNKKIYVDESLKYMNTTLTWFIRSLVSIEDILAVYGYFLCCPTSFPFLLLVKFYDKIDNKIPIERLNDNIYQELVTLEREFLEVEFEMSRPTTALGKKTGLITVGSIIAVGAAIIIYRLSKRDE
;
A
#
# COMPACT_ATOMS: atom_id res chain seq x y z
N MET A 1 -23.18 -1.99 -17.30
CA MET A 1 -22.35 -3.16 -16.91
C MET A 1 -22.14 -3.06 -15.41
N LYS A 2 -22.41 -4.12 -14.64
CA LYS A 2 -22.39 -4.02 -13.17
C LYS A 2 -20.98 -3.63 -12.70
N SER A 3 -20.91 -2.57 -11.88
CA SER A 3 -19.72 -2.27 -11.08
C SER A 3 -19.28 -3.54 -10.35
N PHE A 4 -17.97 -3.75 -10.23
CA PHE A 4 -17.47 -4.86 -9.43
C PHE A 4 -18.02 -4.73 -8.01
N ASP A 5 -18.67 -5.79 -7.53
CA ASP A 5 -19.24 -5.79 -6.19
C ASP A 5 -18.11 -6.01 -5.18
N ILE A 6 -17.54 -4.90 -4.67
CA ILE A 6 -16.50 -4.92 -3.66
C ILE A 6 -16.94 -5.68 -2.40
N LYS A 7 -18.24 -5.68 -2.07
CA LYS A 7 -18.78 -6.45 -0.94
C LYS A 7 -18.54 -7.93 -1.16
N ALA A 8 -18.96 -8.43 -2.33
CA ALA A 8 -18.76 -9.82 -2.71
C ALA A 8 -17.28 -10.18 -2.78
N ALA A 9 -16.44 -9.27 -3.31
CA ALA A 9 -15.00 -9.45 -3.38
C ALA A 9 -14.37 -9.62 -1.98
N ILE A 10 -14.70 -8.73 -1.03
CA ILE A 10 -14.20 -8.78 0.34
C ILE A 10 -14.71 -10.03 1.08
N GLU A 11 -15.96 -10.43 0.85
CA GLU A 11 -16.57 -11.60 1.50
C GLU A 11 -15.88 -12.92 1.13
N ILE A 12 -15.24 -13.01 -0.04
CA ILE A 12 -14.42 -14.17 -0.42
C ILE A 12 -13.24 -14.34 0.55
N TYR A 13 -12.70 -13.23 1.06
CA TYR A 13 -11.55 -13.20 1.96
C TYR A 13 -11.93 -13.24 3.44
N SER A 14 -13.22 -13.10 3.79
CA SER A 14 -13.66 -12.99 5.19
C SER A 14 -13.65 -14.30 5.97
N LYS A 15 -13.50 -15.43 5.27
CA LYS A 15 -13.54 -16.78 5.86
C LYS A 15 -12.15 -17.25 6.24
N GLU A 16 -12.04 -17.88 7.40
CA GLU A 16 -10.82 -18.55 7.81
C GLU A 16 -10.45 -19.67 6.83
N LYS A 17 -9.19 -19.73 6.45
CA LYS A 17 -8.63 -20.70 5.52
C LYS A 17 -7.79 -21.72 6.25
N ARG A 18 -7.87 -22.98 5.81
CA ARG A 18 -7.23 -24.12 6.48
C ARG A 18 -5.70 -24.05 6.51
N ASP A 19 -5.10 -23.35 5.56
CA ASP A 19 -3.66 -23.15 5.41
C ASP A 19 -3.11 -22.00 6.26
N VAL A 20 -3.98 -21.24 6.94
CA VAL A 20 -3.58 -20.17 7.86
C VAL A 20 -3.58 -20.69 9.30
N LYS A 21 -2.38 -20.82 9.89
CA LYS A 21 -2.20 -21.37 11.25
C LYS A 21 -2.86 -20.55 12.36
N THR A 22 -2.81 -19.23 12.26
CA THR A 22 -3.46 -18.30 13.18
C THR A 22 -3.79 -17.02 12.42
N TYR A 23 -4.90 -16.38 12.79
CA TYR A 23 -5.31 -15.06 12.30
C TYR A 23 -5.01 -13.92 13.29
N PHE A 24 -4.51 -14.27 14.48
CA PHE A 24 -4.31 -13.33 15.57
C PHE A 24 -2.96 -13.59 16.24
N VAL A 25 -2.19 -12.52 16.46
CA VAL A 25 -0.97 -12.54 17.27
C VAL A 25 -1.14 -11.65 18.49
N LYS A 26 -0.54 -12.06 19.62
CA LYS A 26 -0.60 -11.29 20.86
C LYS A 26 0.33 -10.08 20.85
N ARG A 27 1.47 -10.18 20.15
CA ARG A 27 2.50 -9.13 20.12
C ARG A 27 3.32 -9.21 18.84
N LYS A 28 3.58 -8.05 18.23
CA LYS A 28 4.57 -7.86 17.15
C LYS A 28 5.90 -7.34 17.71
N LYS A 29 6.97 -7.43 16.93
CA LYS A 29 8.29 -6.90 17.31
C LYS A 29 8.21 -5.37 17.44
N GLU A 30 9.01 -4.77 18.32
CA GLU A 30 8.96 -3.32 18.57
C GLU A 30 9.33 -2.49 17.32
N LYS A 31 10.37 -2.88 16.58
CA LYS A 31 10.73 -2.23 15.29
C LYS A 31 9.57 -2.26 14.29
N GLU A 32 8.85 -3.38 14.25
CA GLU A 32 7.69 -3.56 13.37
C GLU A 32 6.53 -2.66 13.81
N LEU A 33 6.22 -2.60 15.11
CA LEU A 33 5.19 -1.72 15.65
C LEU A 33 5.47 -0.26 15.35
N HIS A 34 6.71 0.20 15.56
CA HIS A 34 7.10 1.57 15.24
C HIS A 34 6.91 1.89 13.75
N THR A 35 7.24 0.95 12.86
CA THR A 35 7.05 1.13 11.42
C THR A 35 5.57 1.21 11.08
N ILE A 36 4.73 0.37 11.70
CA ILE A 36 3.27 0.43 11.54
C ILE A 36 2.75 1.80 11.97
N GLU A 37 3.13 2.32 13.14
CA GLU A 37 2.70 3.63 13.65
C GLU A 37 3.00 4.74 12.65
N VAL A 38 4.25 4.83 12.19
CA VAL A 38 4.70 5.87 11.25
C VAL A 38 3.95 5.82 9.92
N ASP A 39 3.67 4.63 9.39
CA ASP A 39 2.96 4.47 8.12
C ASP A 39 1.43 4.64 8.27
N VAL A 40 0.85 4.30 9.44
CA VAL A 40 -0.56 4.55 9.76
C VAL A 40 -0.85 6.05 9.81
N GLU A 41 0.07 6.85 10.38
CA GLU A 41 -0.09 8.31 10.43
C GLU A 41 -0.24 8.95 9.04
N ARG A 42 0.35 8.34 8.02
CA ARG A 42 0.33 8.80 6.63
C ARG A 42 -0.81 8.18 5.81
N SER A 43 -1.59 7.28 6.41
CA SER A 43 -2.67 6.56 5.74
C SER A 43 -3.94 7.40 5.60
N PHE A 44 -4.94 6.87 4.88
CA PHE A 44 -6.23 7.56 4.63
C PHE A 44 -6.12 8.90 3.89
N GLY A 45 -5.07 9.12 3.10
CA GLY A 45 -4.93 10.32 2.25
C GLY A 45 -6.06 10.51 1.24
N PHE A 46 -6.82 9.45 0.93
CA PHE A 46 -8.01 9.50 0.08
C PHE A 46 -9.25 10.07 0.79
N LEU A 47 -9.27 10.11 2.14
CA LEU A 47 -10.29 10.84 2.88
C LEU A 47 -9.93 12.33 2.79
N LYS A 48 -10.74 13.11 2.09
CA LYS A 48 -10.57 14.56 1.97
C LYS A 48 -11.30 15.26 3.11
N GLY A 49 -10.94 16.52 3.35
CA GLY A 49 -11.52 17.35 4.40
C GLY A 49 -10.50 17.69 5.48
N GLU A 50 -10.54 18.95 5.87
CA GLU A 50 -9.70 19.58 6.90
C GLU A 50 -10.57 20.18 8.03
N ASP A 51 -11.89 20.08 7.91
CA ASP A 51 -12.78 20.43 9.01
C ASP A 51 -12.60 19.45 10.18
N LYS A 52 -13.01 19.89 11.37
CA LYS A 52 -12.80 19.14 12.62
C LYS A 52 -13.40 17.73 12.58
N VAL A 53 -14.55 17.56 11.94
CA VAL A 53 -15.22 16.26 11.87
C VAL A 53 -14.46 15.32 10.93
N SER A 54 -13.99 15.85 9.80
CA SER A 54 -13.15 15.09 8.87
C SER A 54 -11.81 14.66 9.47
N LEU A 55 -11.18 15.51 10.29
CA LEU A 55 -9.95 15.16 11.01
C LEU A 55 -10.21 14.08 12.07
N ALA A 56 -11.23 14.25 12.92
CA ALA A 56 -11.59 13.24 13.92
C ALA A 56 -11.92 11.88 13.29
N ARG A 57 -12.62 11.89 12.14
CA ARG A 57 -12.92 10.69 11.36
C ARG A 57 -11.64 9.95 10.93
N LYS A 58 -10.65 10.69 10.42
CA LYS A 58 -9.37 10.09 10.01
C LYS A 58 -8.64 9.45 11.19
N GLU A 59 -8.60 10.14 12.33
CA GLU A 59 -7.95 9.62 13.53
C GLU A 59 -8.60 8.32 14.04
N ILE A 60 -9.94 8.25 14.05
CA ILE A 60 -10.65 7.01 14.40
C ILE A 60 -10.26 5.87 13.44
N PHE A 61 -10.23 6.13 12.14
CA PHE A 61 -9.82 5.12 11.17
C PHE A 61 -8.36 4.69 11.30
N LYS A 62 -7.44 5.61 11.63
CA LYS A 62 -6.04 5.31 11.92
C LYS A 62 -5.91 4.39 13.13
N GLU A 63 -6.65 4.64 14.20
CA GLU A 63 -6.65 3.78 15.39
C GLU A 63 -7.15 2.37 15.08
N ILE A 64 -8.24 2.25 14.31
CA ILE A 64 -8.74 0.95 13.85
C ILE A 64 -7.70 0.25 12.98
N LEU A 65 -7.09 0.97 12.03
CA LEU A 65 -6.04 0.44 11.15
C LEU A 65 -4.83 -0.05 11.94
N PHE A 66 -4.35 0.73 12.89
CA PHE A 66 -3.26 0.36 13.78
C PHE A 66 -3.61 -0.92 14.56
N LYS A 67 -4.82 -0.99 15.12
CA LYS A 67 -5.29 -2.17 15.87
C LYS A 67 -5.39 -3.41 14.99
N VAL A 68 -5.84 -3.28 13.73
CA VAL A 68 -5.86 -4.40 12.77
C VAL A 68 -4.43 -4.83 12.45
N LEU A 69 -3.57 -3.92 12.01
CA LEU A 69 -2.20 -4.23 11.59
C LEU A 69 -1.36 -4.83 12.72
N LYS A 70 -1.51 -4.37 13.97
CA LYS A 70 -0.79 -4.94 15.10
C LYS A 70 -1.23 -6.36 15.49
N THR A 71 -2.44 -6.75 15.09
CA THR A 71 -3.10 -7.99 15.50
C THR A 71 -2.92 -9.12 14.49
N ILE A 72 -2.77 -8.81 13.21
CA ILE A 72 -2.62 -9.84 12.17
C ILE A 72 -1.24 -10.53 12.21
N PRO A 73 -1.14 -11.80 11.80
CA PRO A 73 0.08 -12.59 11.85
C PRO A 73 1.10 -12.27 10.75
N VAL A 74 0.70 -11.49 9.74
CA VAL A 74 1.55 -11.16 8.59
C VAL A 74 2.62 -10.17 9.05
N GLU A 75 3.90 -10.44 8.76
CA GLU A 75 4.98 -9.50 9.03
C GLU A 75 4.76 -8.23 8.20
N TYR A 76 4.82 -7.09 8.88
CA TYR A 76 4.51 -5.82 8.27
C TYR A 76 5.64 -5.39 7.32
N LEU A 77 5.23 -5.05 6.09
CA LEU A 77 6.09 -4.39 5.11
C LEU A 77 5.53 -3.00 4.84
N GLN A 78 6.44 -2.05 4.60
CA GLN A 78 6.07 -0.68 4.24
C GLN A 78 5.06 -0.69 3.10
N SER A 79 4.09 0.23 3.12
CA SER A 79 2.98 0.31 2.16
C SER A 79 1.80 -0.64 2.39
N MET A 80 1.90 -1.65 3.26
CA MET A 80 0.73 -2.48 3.60
C MET A 80 -0.40 -1.65 4.24
N SER A 81 -0.07 -0.58 4.98
CA SER A 81 -1.08 0.30 5.59
C SER A 81 -2.01 0.93 4.57
N GLU A 82 -1.52 1.27 3.36
CA GLU A 82 -2.37 1.86 2.31
C GLU A 82 -3.41 0.87 1.85
N ILE A 83 -3.01 -0.36 1.55
CA ILE A 83 -3.93 -1.43 1.11
C ILE A 83 -4.95 -1.72 2.21
N VAL A 84 -4.48 -1.93 3.44
CA VAL A 84 -5.34 -2.28 4.57
C VAL A 84 -6.30 -1.14 4.94
N SER A 85 -5.90 0.12 4.77
CA SER A 85 -6.75 1.28 5.04
C SER A 85 -8.04 1.28 4.23
N VAL A 86 -8.04 0.74 2.99
CA VAL A 86 -9.25 0.64 2.16
C VAL A 86 -10.23 -0.40 2.73
N ILE A 87 -9.74 -1.55 3.19
CA ILE A 87 -10.58 -2.58 3.84
C ILE A 87 -11.16 -2.04 5.15
N VAL A 88 -10.32 -1.40 5.96
CA VAL A 88 -10.74 -0.79 7.23
C VAL A 88 -11.80 0.26 6.98
N TYR A 89 -11.57 1.17 6.02
CA TYR A 89 -12.57 2.17 5.63
C TYR A 89 -13.88 1.50 5.20
N TYR A 90 -13.80 0.53 4.28
CA TYR A 90 -14.99 -0.13 3.74
C TYR A 90 -15.83 -0.81 4.83
N ASN A 91 -15.20 -1.55 5.75
CA ASN A 91 -15.90 -2.30 6.78
C ASN A 91 -16.47 -1.39 7.88
N PHE A 92 -15.74 -0.35 8.29
CA PHE A 92 -16.09 0.44 9.47
C PHE A 92 -16.77 1.78 9.17
N LYS A 93 -16.84 2.23 7.90
CA LYS A 93 -17.38 3.56 7.57
C LYS A 93 -18.78 3.82 8.12
N ASP A 94 -19.69 2.86 8.04
CA ASP A 94 -21.07 3.07 8.46
C ASP A 94 -21.15 3.25 9.99
N ILE A 95 -20.41 2.44 10.76
CA ILE A 95 -20.32 2.53 12.22
C ILE A 95 -19.66 3.85 12.63
N VAL A 96 -18.55 4.21 11.99
CA VAL A 96 -17.82 5.44 12.29
C VAL A 96 -18.69 6.67 11.99
N GLU A 97 -19.37 6.70 10.85
CA GLU A 97 -20.25 7.80 10.46
C GLU A 97 -21.49 7.91 11.35
N GLU A 98 -22.07 6.79 11.76
CA GLU A 98 -23.21 6.78 12.69
C GLU A 98 -22.81 7.33 14.06
N LYS A 99 -21.71 6.82 14.64
CA LYS A 99 -21.23 7.26 15.96
C LYS A 99 -20.75 8.71 15.96
N LEU A 100 -20.10 9.16 14.88
CA LEU A 100 -19.70 10.56 14.75
C LEU A 100 -20.88 11.54 14.70
N LYS A 101 -22.06 11.11 14.22
CA LYS A 101 -23.28 11.94 14.27
C LYS A 101 -23.86 12.07 15.68
N GLN A 102 -23.57 11.10 16.55
CA GLN A 102 -24.06 11.06 17.94
C GLN A 102 -23.15 11.80 18.91
N ILE A 103 -21.89 12.02 18.55
CA ILE A 103 -20.91 12.71 19.38
C ILE A 103 -21.04 14.23 19.17
N ASP A 104 -21.23 14.98 20.26
CA ASP A 104 -21.17 16.44 20.22
C ASP A 104 -19.72 16.88 19.96
N ILE A 105 -19.50 17.67 18.91
CA ILE A 105 -18.18 18.02 18.36
C ILE A 105 -17.31 18.78 19.40
N ALA A 106 -17.93 19.34 20.44
CA ALA A 106 -17.24 19.99 21.55
C ALA A 106 -16.47 19.01 22.47
N GLU A 107 -16.90 17.74 22.58
CA GLU A 107 -16.32 16.75 23.49
C GLU A 107 -15.03 16.11 22.94
N ILE A 108 -14.90 16.06 21.61
CA ILE A 108 -13.70 15.57 20.90
C ILE A 108 -12.47 16.45 21.21
N LYS A 109 -12.68 17.72 21.55
CA LYS A 109 -11.63 18.74 21.77
C LYS A 109 -10.90 18.68 23.10
N SER A 110 -11.50 18.20 24.20
CA SER A 110 -10.81 18.22 25.49
C SER A 110 -9.70 17.15 25.58
N LYS A 111 -9.77 16.12 24.73
CA LYS A 111 -8.91 14.93 24.80
C LYS A 111 -7.83 14.85 23.71
N SER A 112 -8.03 15.40 22.51
CA SER A 112 -7.00 15.37 21.44
C SER A 112 -5.92 16.46 21.57
N ASN A 113 -6.13 17.51 22.37
CA ASN A 113 -5.20 18.64 22.50
C ASN A 113 -4.08 18.44 23.54
N LYS A 114 -3.98 17.27 24.18
CA LYS A 114 -2.88 16.95 25.13
C LYS A 114 -1.74 16.14 24.51
N SER A 115 -1.86 15.65 23.28
CA SER A 115 -0.73 15.13 22.50
C SER A 115 0.01 16.26 21.77
N ASN A 116 0.51 17.24 22.53
CA ASN A 116 1.57 18.11 22.04
C ASN A 116 2.87 17.29 21.98
N ILE A 117 3.04 16.53 20.89
CA ILE A 117 4.36 16.17 20.43
C ILE A 117 4.94 17.46 19.86
N ASN A 118 6.03 17.93 20.47
CA ASN A 118 6.83 19.05 19.96
C ASN A 118 7.25 18.79 18.50
N LEU A 119 6.45 19.26 17.54
CA LEU A 119 6.91 19.52 16.19
C LEU A 119 7.33 20.98 16.15
N SER A 120 8.63 21.22 16.32
CA SER A 120 9.23 22.48 15.93
C SER A 120 9.06 22.62 14.41
N SER A 121 8.10 23.44 14.01
CA SER A 121 7.89 23.88 12.65
C SER A 121 9.08 24.73 12.21
N THR A 122 10.01 24.16 11.46
CA THR A 122 10.84 24.94 10.54
C THR A 122 10.20 24.84 9.17
N SER A 123 9.50 25.90 8.81
CA SER A 123 8.98 26.18 7.47
C SER A 123 10.09 26.04 6.42
N LEU A 124 9.90 25.22 5.39
CA LEU A 124 10.63 25.39 4.14
C LEU A 124 9.74 25.15 2.92
N SER A 125 9.68 26.23 2.15
CA SER A 125 9.08 26.43 0.85
C SER A 125 9.77 25.60 -0.25
N LYS A 126 9.06 25.50 -1.37
CA LYS A 126 9.44 25.13 -2.74
C LYS A 126 10.92 25.18 -3.16
N ASP A 127 11.25 24.18 -3.98
CA ASP A 127 12.22 24.11 -5.09
C ASP A 127 13.72 23.82 -4.84
N ASN A 128 14.21 22.90 -5.70
CA ASN A 128 15.57 22.66 -6.22
C ASN A 128 16.58 21.82 -5.38
N VAL A 129 17.03 20.64 -5.87
CA VAL A 129 18.17 20.33 -6.78
C VAL A 129 19.46 19.97 -6.00
N ILE A 130 19.90 18.71 -6.17
CA ILE A 130 21.26 18.13 -6.15
C ILE A 130 22.24 18.52 -5.01
N TRP A 131 22.79 17.54 -4.28
CA TRP A 131 24.23 17.16 -4.24
C TRP A 131 24.56 16.18 -3.09
N MET A 132 25.48 15.26 -3.41
CA MET A 132 26.30 14.49 -2.47
C MET A 132 27.23 15.42 -1.68
N SER A 133 27.54 15.08 -0.43
CA SER A 133 28.92 15.08 0.11
C SER A 133 28.93 14.60 1.56
N GLU A 134 29.96 13.83 1.89
CA GLU A 134 30.36 13.30 3.19
C GLU A 134 30.62 14.40 4.24
N ASN A 135 30.41 14.07 5.52
CA ASN A 135 31.50 14.03 6.50
C ASN A 135 31.08 13.40 7.84
N GLU A 136 32.02 12.63 8.38
CA GLU A 136 32.02 11.94 9.66
C GLU A 136 31.96 12.88 10.88
N SER A 137 31.38 12.43 12.00
CA SER A 137 32.16 11.96 13.18
C SER A 137 31.43 12.11 14.53
N THR A 138 31.36 10.97 15.22
CA THR A 138 31.54 10.74 16.67
C THR A 138 30.54 11.28 17.74
N SER A 139 30.06 10.32 18.53
CA SER A 139 30.32 10.16 19.99
C SER A 139 29.14 10.26 20.99
N LYS A 140 28.86 9.08 21.58
CA LYS A 140 28.66 8.76 23.01
C LYS A 140 27.29 8.92 23.71
N MET A 141 26.79 7.74 24.13
CA MET A 141 26.34 7.34 25.47
C MET A 141 25.53 8.34 26.32
N SER A 142 24.31 7.94 26.69
CA SER A 142 23.99 7.68 28.11
C SER A 142 22.69 6.90 28.26
N GLU A 143 22.77 5.79 29.00
CA GLU A 143 21.64 5.14 29.66
C GLU A 143 21.07 6.06 30.74
N SER A 144 19.75 6.08 30.91
CA SER A 144 19.10 5.65 32.16
C SER A 144 17.64 6.10 32.22
N ARG A 145 16.87 5.33 33.00
CA ARG A 145 15.56 5.61 33.59
C ARG A 145 14.35 5.07 32.81
N LEU A 146 14.15 3.76 33.01
CA LEU A 146 12.85 3.28 33.48
C LEU A 146 12.43 4.09 34.71
N SER A 147 11.30 4.77 34.61
CA SER A 147 10.45 5.08 35.75
C SER A 147 9.02 5.14 35.26
N ASP A 148 8.21 4.29 35.86
CA ASP A 148 6.76 4.26 35.79
C ASP A 148 6.16 5.67 35.78
N ALA A 149 5.46 5.99 34.70
CA ALA A 149 4.53 7.09 34.65
C ALA A 149 3.23 6.56 34.04
N SER A 150 2.48 5.83 34.86
CA SER A 150 1.03 5.70 34.75
C SER A 150 0.43 7.11 34.79
N THR A 151 0.41 7.76 33.64
CA THR A 151 -0.25 9.05 33.45
C THR A 151 -1.57 8.74 32.79
N SER A 152 -2.62 8.81 33.60
CA SER A 152 -4.02 8.82 33.18
C SER A 152 -4.25 9.93 32.16
N SER A 153 -4.03 9.63 30.87
CA SER A 153 -4.64 10.37 29.78
C SER A 153 -6.10 9.97 29.75
N ASP A 154 -6.99 10.96 29.73
CA ASP A 154 -8.37 10.76 29.32
C ASP A 154 -8.36 10.24 27.88
N ASN A 155 -8.20 8.93 27.70
CA ASN A 155 -8.24 8.27 26.41
C ASN A 155 -9.63 8.54 25.84
N PHE A 156 -9.68 9.17 24.67
CA PHE A 156 -10.86 9.04 23.83
C PHE A 156 -11.05 7.54 23.61
N ASP A 157 -12.19 7.00 24.03
CA ASP A 157 -12.42 5.57 23.98
C ASP A 157 -12.69 5.18 22.53
N TYR A 158 -11.62 4.86 21.79
CA TYR A 158 -11.71 4.40 20.41
C TYR A 158 -12.31 2.98 20.32
N ASP A 159 -12.32 2.22 21.42
CA ASP A 159 -12.89 0.87 21.42
C ASP A 159 -14.41 0.91 21.19
N GLN A 160 -15.08 2.03 21.47
CA GLN A 160 -16.48 2.21 21.10
C GLN A 160 -16.71 2.10 19.58
N PHE A 161 -15.74 2.40 18.72
CA PHE A 161 -15.88 2.30 17.26
C PHE A 161 -15.60 0.90 16.71
N ILE A 162 -15.20 -0.03 17.58
CA ILE A 162 -14.72 -1.34 17.21
C ILE A 162 -15.76 -2.38 17.63
N ASP A 163 -16.62 -2.76 16.69
CA ASP A 163 -17.42 -3.98 16.82
C ASP A 163 -16.50 -5.21 16.78
N GLU A 164 -16.58 -6.07 17.80
CA GLU A 164 -15.62 -7.17 17.99
C GLU A 164 -15.71 -8.23 16.88
N GLU A 165 -16.92 -8.54 16.41
CA GLU A 165 -17.14 -9.52 15.34
C GLU A 165 -16.60 -8.99 14.01
N LEU A 166 -16.95 -7.75 13.67
CA LEU A 166 -16.47 -7.06 12.48
C LEU A 166 -14.95 -6.88 12.50
N PHE A 167 -14.37 -6.59 13.67
CA PHE A 167 -12.93 -6.48 13.84
C PHE A 167 -12.21 -7.81 13.58
N LYS A 168 -12.71 -8.91 14.15
CA LYS A 168 -12.18 -10.26 13.88
C LYS A 168 -12.30 -10.59 12.39
N LYS A 169 -13.48 -10.38 11.79
CA LYS A 169 -13.72 -10.58 10.36
C LYS A 169 -12.77 -9.75 9.49
N THR A 170 -12.51 -8.50 9.88
CA THR A 170 -11.57 -7.61 9.21
C THR A 170 -10.14 -8.13 9.30
N CYS A 171 -9.69 -8.59 10.46
CA CYS A 171 -8.36 -9.20 10.62
C CYS A 171 -8.18 -10.45 9.75
N VAL A 172 -9.21 -11.31 9.68
CA VAL A 172 -9.22 -12.49 8.81
C VAL A 172 -9.11 -12.07 7.34
N THR A 173 -9.96 -11.12 6.93
CA THR A 173 -9.98 -10.57 5.58
C THR A 173 -8.62 -10.02 5.18
N VAL A 174 -8.05 -9.13 5.99
CA VAL A 174 -6.76 -8.49 5.74
C VAL A 174 -5.65 -9.52 5.64
N THR A 175 -5.61 -10.49 6.56
CA THR A 175 -4.61 -11.56 6.53
C THR A 175 -4.65 -12.34 5.21
N ASN A 176 -5.85 -12.72 4.77
CA ASN A 176 -6.01 -13.48 3.53
C ASN A 176 -5.66 -12.63 2.30
N VAL A 177 -6.13 -11.37 2.25
CA VAL A 177 -5.81 -10.44 1.15
C VAL A 177 -4.30 -10.23 1.03
N LEU A 178 -3.61 -9.95 2.15
CA LEU A 178 -2.16 -9.76 2.12
C LEU A 178 -1.44 -11.02 1.65
N LYS A 179 -1.81 -12.20 2.16
CA LYS A 179 -1.20 -13.47 1.76
C LYS A 179 -1.39 -13.84 0.30
N GLU A 180 -2.55 -13.54 -0.27
CA GLU A 180 -2.88 -13.96 -1.63
C GLU A 180 -2.58 -12.92 -2.70
N LYS A 181 -2.57 -11.63 -2.34
CA LYS A 181 -2.45 -10.54 -3.31
C LYS A 181 -1.19 -9.72 -3.16
N TYR A 182 -0.69 -9.56 -1.94
CA TYR A 182 0.45 -8.68 -1.67
C TYR A 182 1.77 -9.47 -1.52
N LEU A 183 1.81 -10.42 -0.59
CA LEU A 183 3.00 -11.23 -0.31
C LEU A 183 3.59 -11.90 -1.56
N PRO A 184 2.80 -12.47 -2.50
CA PRO A 184 3.36 -13.06 -3.71
C PRO A 184 4.19 -12.10 -4.56
N LEU A 185 3.95 -10.78 -4.46
CA LEU A 185 4.69 -9.76 -5.20
C LEU A 185 6.01 -9.36 -4.53
N VAL A 186 6.08 -9.45 -3.20
CA VAL A 186 7.21 -8.91 -2.41
C VAL A 186 8.11 -10.02 -1.83
N ASP A 187 7.58 -11.22 -1.63
CA ASP A 187 8.33 -12.40 -1.23
C ASP A 187 9.40 -12.79 -2.27
N ASP A 188 10.37 -13.61 -1.84
CA ASP A 188 11.50 -14.07 -2.67
C ASP A 188 12.22 -12.89 -3.36
N ASN A 189 12.53 -11.84 -2.57
CA ASN A 189 13.19 -10.62 -3.03
C ASN A 189 12.50 -9.98 -4.25
N PHE A 190 11.17 -9.81 -4.18
CA PHE A 190 10.37 -9.19 -5.23
C PHE A 190 10.41 -9.90 -6.58
N LYS A 191 10.72 -11.21 -6.63
CA LYS A 191 10.90 -11.94 -7.90
C LYS A 191 9.67 -11.89 -8.81
N MET A 192 8.47 -12.07 -8.25
CA MET A 192 7.23 -11.98 -9.04
C MET A 192 6.99 -10.55 -9.53
N TYR A 193 7.18 -9.55 -8.66
CA TYR A 193 7.09 -8.14 -9.04
C TYR A 193 8.05 -7.83 -10.19
N LEU A 194 9.32 -8.23 -10.10
CA LEU A 194 10.33 -7.98 -11.13
C LEU A 194 10.01 -8.67 -12.46
N ARG A 195 9.47 -9.90 -12.41
CA ARG A 195 8.94 -10.58 -13.60
C ARG A 195 7.82 -9.77 -14.25
N TYR A 196 6.79 -9.38 -13.49
CA TYR A 196 5.67 -8.60 -14.03
C TYR A 196 6.10 -7.22 -14.53
N ASN A 197 7.04 -6.59 -13.84
CA ASN A 197 7.64 -5.34 -14.25
C ASN A 197 8.41 -5.48 -15.58
N SER A 198 9.10 -6.60 -15.81
CA SER A 198 9.78 -6.87 -17.08
C SER A 198 8.78 -7.03 -18.25
N ILE A 199 7.63 -7.64 -18.00
CA ILE A 199 6.53 -7.77 -18.97
C ILE A 199 5.95 -6.40 -19.28
N PHE A 200 5.69 -5.58 -18.25
CA PHE A 200 5.28 -4.19 -18.40
C PHE A 200 6.25 -3.40 -19.31
N ILE A 201 7.55 -3.43 -19.03
CA ILE A 201 8.56 -2.75 -19.87
C ILE A 201 8.45 -3.19 -21.34
N ARG A 202 8.29 -4.50 -21.58
CA ARG A 202 8.17 -5.05 -22.93
C ARG A 202 6.89 -4.62 -23.64
N MET A 203 5.75 -4.59 -22.93
CA MET A 203 4.48 -4.06 -23.45
C MET A 203 4.58 -2.56 -23.79
N MET A 204 5.28 -1.77 -22.96
CA MET A 204 5.50 -0.36 -23.22
C MET A 204 6.42 -0.13 -24.42
N ALA A 205 7.45 -0.98 -24.60
CA ALA A 205 8.30 -0.93 -25.79
C ALA A 205 7.51 -1.20 -27.08
N LYS A 206 6.54 -2.13 -27.08
CA LYS A 206 5.61 -2.37 -28.22
C LYS A 206 4.76 -1.12 -28.53
N ARG A 207 4.59 -0.20 -27.57
CA ARG A 207 3.90 1.10 -27.69
C ARG A 207 4.85 2.27 -27.97
N ASN A 208 6.10 2.01 -28.39
CA ASN A 208 7.14 3.00 -28.63
C ASN A 208 7.53 3.84 -27.39
N LYS A 209 7.29 3.32 -26.18
CA LYS A 209 7.73 3.92 -24.91
C LYS A 209 8.94 3.17 -24.41
N LYS A 210 10.11 3.82 -24.40
CA LYS A 210 11.36 3.23 -23.90
C LYS A 210 11.47 3.50 -22.41
N ILE A 211 11.42 2.45 -21.61
CA ILE A 211 11.54 2.51 -20.14
C ILE A 211 12.69 1.60 -19.75
N TYR A 212 13.65 2.11 -18.98
CA TYR A 212 14.74 1.31 -18.45
C TYR A 212 14.33 0.58 -17.17
N VAL A 213 15.03 -0.50 -16.83
CA VAL A 213 14.69 -1.35 -15.67
C VAL A 213 14.75 -0.56 -14.37
N ASP A 214 15.82 0.19 -14.15
CA ASP A 214 16.02 1.06 -12.99
C ASP A 214 14.94 2.16 -12.90
N GLU A 215 14.57 2.74 -14.04
CA GLU A 215 13.52 3.74 -14.12
C GLU A 215 12.16 3.14 -13.77
N SER A 216 11.82 1.96 -14.28
CA SER A 216 10.53 1.31 -14.03
C SER A 216 10.27 1.01 -12.55
N LEU A 217 11.33 0.85 -11.74
CA LEU A 217 11.20 0.66 -10.30
C LEU A 217 10.63 1.88 -9.57
N LYS A 218 10.60 3.07 -10.21
CA LYS A 218 9.93 4.24 -9.63
C LYS A 218 8.42 4.05 -9.49
N TYR A 219 7.81 3.13 -10.25
CA TYR A 219 6.37 2.81 -10.20
C TYR A 219 6.02 1.73 -9.17
N MET A 220 7.00 1.21 -8.43
CA MET A 220 6.79 0.14 -7.45
C MET A 220 5.81 0.55 -6.35
N ASN A 221 5.95 1.76 -5.80
CA ASN A 221 5.03 2.23 -4.78
C ASN A 221 3.60 2.32 -5.33
N THR A 222 3.41 2.87 -6.54
CA THR A 222 2.08 3.01 -7.16
C THR A 222 1.40 1.66 -7.38
N THR A 223 2.16 0.66 -7.84
CA THR A 223 1.62 -0.68 -8.12
C THR A 223 1.39 -1.48 -6.85
N LEU A 224 2.30 -1.41 -5.86
CA LEU A 224 2.17 -2.10 -4.58
C LEU A 224 1.14 -1.46 -3.65
N THR A 225 0.82 -0.17 -3.80
CA THR A 225 -0.27 0.50 -3.06
C THR A 225 -1.56 0.59 -3.87
N TRP A 226 -1.67 -0.19 -4.94
CA TRP A 226 -2.91 -0.35 -5.71
C TRP A 226 -3.48 0.99 -6.20
N PHE A 227 -2.60 1.91 -6.58
CA PHE A 227 -2.94 3.21 -7.18
C PHE A 227 -3.78 4.11 -6.27
N ILE A 228 -3.86 3.83 -4.96
CA ILE A 228 -4.65 4.62 -3.99
C ILE A 228 -4.26 6.10 -4.05
N ARG A 229 -2.97 6.40 -4.22
CA ARG A 229 -2.45 7.77 -4.34
C ARG A 229 -2.67 8.41 -5.71
N SER A 230 -2.97 7.62 -6.73
CA SER A 230 -3.15 8.11 -8.10
C SER A 230 -4.61 8.38 -8.43
N LEU A 231 -5.56 7.80 -7.69
CA LEU A 231 -7.00 7.97 -7.90
C LEU A 231 -7.55 9.12 -7.05
N VAL A 232 -8.45 9.91 -7.63
CA VAL A 232 -9.00 11.11 -6.97
C VAL A 232 -10.26 10.83 -6.17
N SER A 233 -11.10 9.91 -6.63
CA SER A 233 -12.41 9.58 -6.03
C SER A 233 -12.32 8.30 -5.19
N ILE A 234 -13.11 8.24 -4.12
CA ILE A 234 -13.16 7.05 -3.27
C ILE A 234 -13.88 5.90 -3.96
N GLU A 235 -14.84 6.22 -4.83
CA GLU A 235 -15.56 5.28 -5.65
C GLU A 235 -14.62 4.54 -6.61
N ASP A 236 -13.72 5.26 -7.27
CA ASP A 236 -12.73 4.66 -8.16
C ASP A 236 -11.68 3.83 -7.40
N ILE A 237 -11.28 4.29 -6.20
CA ILE A 237 -10.40 3.51 -5.32
C ILE A 237 -11.06 2.18 -4.98
N LEU A 238 -12.32 2.19 -4.53
CA LEU A 238 -13.06 0.98 -4.20
C LEU A 238 -13.27 0.09 -5.44
N ALA A 239 -13.51 0.67 -6.62
CA ALA A 239 -13.63 -0.09 -7.86
C ALA A 239 -12.32 -0.81 -8.23
N VAL A 240 -11.19 -0.10 -8.20
CA VAL A 240 -9.85 -0.67 -8.48
C VAL A 240 -9.47 -1.72 -7.44
N TYR A 241 -9.76 -1.45 -6.17
CA TYR A 241 -9.56 -2.42 -5.10
C TYR A 241 -10.34 -3.71 -5.36
N GLY A 242 -11.61 -3.60 -5.77
CA GLY A 242 -12.45 -4.72 -6.17
C GLY A 242 -11.86 -5.53 -7.34
N TYR A 243 -11.29 -4.86 -8.36
CA TYR A 243 -10.61 -5.56 -9.45
C TYR A 243 -9.42 -6.38 -8.94
N PHE A 244 -8.57 -5.80 -8.10
CA PHE A 244 -7.37 -6.49 -7.61
C PHE A 244 -7.66 -7.65 -6.66
N LEU A 245 -8.74 -7.56 -5.88
CA LEU A 245 -9.22 -8.69 -5.08
C LEU A 245 -9.69 -9.86 -5.96
N CYS A 246 -10.36 -9.58 -7.08
CA CYS A 246 -10.97 -10.63 -7.89
C CYS A 246 -10.08 -11.16 -9.04
N CYS A 247 -9.02 -10.44 -9.40
CA CYS A 247 -8.19 -10.76 -10.55
C CYS A 247 -6.77 -11.22 -10.14
N PRO A 248 -5.98 -11.83 -11.05
CA PRO A 248 -4.60 -12.20 -10.79
C PRO A 248 -3.71 -11.04 -10.30
N THR A 249 -2.61 -11.36 -9.62
CA THR A 249 -1.65 -10.37 -9.06
C THR A 249 -0.92 -9.53 -10.12
N SER A 250 -1.07 -9.85 -11.40
CA SER A 250 -0.56 -9.06 -12.52
C SER A 250 -1.41 -7.82 -12.83
N PHE A 251 -2.66 -7.75 -12.36
CA PHE A 251 -3.59 -6.66 -12.72
C PHE A 251 -3.13 -5.24 -12.37
N PRO A 252 -2.42 -4.98 -11.25
CA PRO A 252 -1.81 -3.69 -11.00
C PRO A 252 -0.89 -3.23 -12.15
N PHE A 253 -0.20 -4.14 -12.82
CA PHE A 253 0.65 -3.80 -13.97
C PHE A 253 -0.17 -3.48 -15.22
N LEU A 254 -1.35 -4.09 -15.40
CA LEU A 254 -2.25 -3.74 -16.50
C LEU A 254 -2.80 -2.33 -16.33
N LEU A 255 -3.12 -1.94 -15.09
CA LEU A 255 -3.52 -0.57 -14.76
C LEU A 255 -2.36 0.42 -14.97
N LEU A 256 -1.12 0.00 -14.68
CA LEU A 256 0.09 0.78 -14.98
C LEU A 256 0.27 0.98 -16.48
N VAL A 257 0.07 -0.05 -17.31
CA VAL A 257 0.09 0.08 -18.79
C VAL A 257 -0.98 1.08 -19.24
N LYS A 258 -2.21 0.94 -18.73
CA LYS A 258 -3.35 1.77 -19.14
C LYS A 258 -3.14 3.24 -18.81
N PHE A 259 -2.62 3.54 -17.63
CA PHE A 259 -2.48 4.90 -17.11
C PHE A 259 -1.04 5.40 -17.06
N TYR A 260 -0.14 4.75 -17.80
CA TYR A 260 1.30 5.05 -17.79
C TYR A 260 1.58 6.54 -17.93
N ASP A 261 1.06 7.19 -18.97
CA ASP A 261 1.33 8.60 -19.25
C ASP A 261 0.82 9.51 -18.12
N LYS A 262 -0.31 9.17 -17.47
CA LYS A 262 -0.79 9.94 -16.32
C LYS A 262 0.15 9.78 -15.12
N ILE A 263 0.53 8.55 -14.81
CA ILE A 263 1.36 8.21 -13.64
C ILE A 263 2.77 8.79 -13.79
N ASP A 264 3.36 8.66 -14.98
CA ASP A 264 4.70 9.16 -15.27
C ASP A 264 4.77 10.68 -15.17
N ASN A 265 3.73 11.37 -15.63
CA ASN A 265 3.60 12.83 -15.52
C ASN A 265 3.01 13.31 -14.18
N LYS A 266 2.82 12.40 -13.20
CA LYS A 266 2.21 12.71 -11.88
C LYS A 266 0.82 13.37 -11.97
N ILE A 267 0.08 13.07 -13.02
CA ILE A 267 -1.28 13.55 -13.25
C ILE A 267 -2.25 12.59 -12.55
N PRO A 268 -3.14 13.09 -11.66
CA PRO A 268 -4.16 12.26 -11.02
C PRO A 268 -5.13 11.62 -12.03
N ILE A 269 -5.60 10.42 -11.71
CA ILE A 269 -6.65 9.74 -12.44
C ILE A 269 -7.98 10.23 -11.86
N GLU A 270 -8.57 11.21 -12.53
CA GLU A 270 -9.79 11.90 -12.06
C GLU A 270 -11.02 10.99 -12.02
N ARG A 271 -11.16 10.12 -13.02
CA ARG A 271 -12.27 9.19 -13.14
C ARG A 271 -11.88 7.96 -13.96
N LEU A 272 -12.34 6.78 -13.55
CA LEU A 272 -12.25 5.57 -14.36
C LEU A 272 -13.36 5.57 -15.42
N ASN A 273 -13.02 5.09 -16.61
CA ASN A 273 -14.02 4.89 -17.65
C ASN A 273 -14.87 3.65 -17.33
N ASP A 274 -16.16 3.68 -17.71
CA ASP A 274 -17.12 2.62 -17.39
C ASP A 274 -16.73 1.25 -18.00
N ASN A 275 -15.89 1.27 -19.04
CA ASN A 275 -15.37 0.13 -19.78
C ASN A 275 -13.94 -0.29 -19.36
N ILE A 276 -13.41 0.24 -18.24
CA ILE A 276 -12.05 -0.05 -17.77
C ILE A 276 -11.78 -1.56 -17.66
N TYR A 277 -12.76 -2.34 -17.18
CA TYR A 277 -12.59 -3.77 -17.01
C TYR A 277 -12.35 -4.50 -18.34
N GLN A 278 -13.11 -4.18 -19.40
CA GLN A 278 -12.90 -4.77 -20.74
C GLN A 278 -11.51 -4.42 -21.29
N GLU A 279 -11.08 -3.19 -21.06
CA GLU A 279 -9.76 -2.73 -21.49
C GLU A 279 -8.66 -3.50 -20.73
N LEU A 280 -8.82 -3.71 -19.42
CA LEU A 280 -7.89 -4.52 -18.62
C LEU A 280 -7.88 -5.99 -19.07
N VAL A 281 -9.03 -6.59 -19.38
CA VAL A 281 -9.09 -7.96 -19.93
C VAL A 281 -8.40 -8.05 -21.29
N THR A 282 -8.50 -7.00 -22.12
CA THR A 282 -7.79 -6.95 -23.41
C THR A 282 -6.28 -6.87 -23.18
N LEU A 283 -5.84 -6.03 -22.23
CA LEU A 283 -4.43 -5.92 -21.84
C LEU A 283 -3.90 -7.20 -21.19
N GLU A 284 -4.74 -7.96 -20.47
CA GLU A 284 -4.37 -9.24 -19.87
C GLU A 284 -3.97 -10.26 -20.94
N ARG A 285 -4.70 -10.32 -22.06
CA ARG A 285 -4.34 -11.22 -23.19
C ARG A 285 -2.97 -10.87 -23.74
N GLU A 286 -2.72 -9.58 -23.97
CA GLU A 286 -1.42 -9.11 -24.43
C GLU A 286 -0.31 -9.39 -23.40
N PHE A 287 -0.61 -9.22 -22.11
CA PHE A 287 0.32 -9.53 -21.03
C PHE A 287 0.74 -11.00 -21.06
N LEU A 288 -0.22 -11.92 -21.21
CA LEU A 288 0.05 -13.36 -21.31
C LEU A 288 0.82 -13.73 -22.58
N GLU A 289 0.53 -13.07 -23.71
CA GLU A 289 1.29 -13.24 -24.94
C GLU A 289 2.76 -12.82 -24.77
N VAL A 290 2.99 -11.64 -24.17
CA VAL A 290 4.34 -11.14 -23.90
C VAL A 290 5.06 -12.04 -22.88
N GLU A 291 4.38 -12.48 -21.83
CA GLU A 291 4.94 -13.41 -20.85
C GLU A 291 5.38 -14.72 -21.52
N PHE A 292 4.53 -15.25 -22.40
CA PHE A 292 4.83 -16.46 -23.16
C PHE A 292 5.99 -16.26 -24.13
N GLU A 293 6.03 -15.15 -24.89
CA GLU A 293 7.16 -14.78 -25.75
C GLU A 293 8.48 -14.75 -24.97
N MET A 294 8.47 -14.16 -23.76
CA MET A 294 9.65 -14.01 -22.90
C MET A 294 10.11 -15.33 -22.27
N SER A 295 9.21 -16.32 -22.16
CA SER A 295 9.52 -17.65 -21.61
C SER A 295 10.16 -18.62 -22.62
N ARG A 296 10.08 -18.32 -23.92
CA ARG A 296 10.62 -19.19 -24.97
C ARG A 296 12.16 -19.15 -24.97
N PRO A 297 12.85 -20.30 -25.01
CA PRO A 297 14.28 -20.32 -25.20
C PRO A 297 14.62 -19.64 -26.53
N THR A 298 15.50 -18.65 -26.50
CA THR A 298 16.04 -18.02 -27.70
C THR A 298 16.78 -19.08 -28.49
N THR A 299 16.17 -19.58 -29.56
CA THR A 299 16.83 -20.45 -30.51
C THR A 299 18.03 -19.69 -31.08
N ALA A 300 19.21 -20.24 -30.84
CA ALA A 300 20.50 -19.65 -31.17
C ALA A 300 20.77 -19.67 -32.68
N LEU A 301 19.96 -18.97 -33.48
CA LEU A 301 20.22 -18.73 -34.91
C LEU A 301 19.48 -17.47 -35.37
N GLY A 302 20.12 -16.31 -35.21
CA GLY A 302 19.63 -15.05 -35.79
C GLY A 302 20.03 -13.79 -35.04
N LYS A 303 21.27 -13.34 -35.29
CA LYS A 303 21.83 -11.99 -35.10
C LYS A 303 21.05 -10.94 -34.26
N LYS A 304 21.72 -10.49 -33.19
CA LYS A 304 21.88 -9.08 -32.75
C LYS A 304 20.60 -8.22 -32.68
N THR A 305 19.73 -8.47 -31.71
CA THR A 305 18.96 -7.42 -31.03
C THR A 305 18.44 -7.92 -29.68
N GLY A 306 18.94 -7.33 -28.58
CA GLY A 306 18.26 -7.35 -27.27
C GLY A 306 18.31 -8.65 -26.48
N LEU A 307 19.51 -9.16 -26.18
CA LEU A 307 19.71 -10.24 -25.20
C LEU A 307 19.53 -9.70 -23.77
N ILE A 308 18.30 -9.33 -23.40
CA ILE A 308 17.95 -9.09 -22.00
C ILE A 308 17.12 -10.30 -21.56
N THR A 309 17.81 -11.36 -21.19
CA THR A 309 17.20 -12.57 -20.64
C THR A 309 16.48 -12.20 -19.34
N VAL A 310 15.24 -12.63 -19.16
CA VAL A 310 14.41 -12.29 -17.97
C VAL A 310 15.16 -12.50 -16.65
N GLY A 311 16.02 -13.52 -16.57
CA GLY A 311 16.86 -13.80 -15.41
C GLY A 311 17.85 -12.68 -15.06
N SER A 312 18.45 -11.99 -16.04
CA SER A 312 19.36 -10.88 -15.76
C SER A 312 18.62 -9.63 -15.29
N ILE A 313 17.39 -9.38 -15.77
CA ILE A 313 16.52 -8.30 -15.26
C ILE A 313 16.16 -8.55 -13.79
N ILE A 314 15.79 -9.79 -13.44
CA ILE A 314 15.43 -10.15 -12.07
C ILE A 314 16.64 -9.98 -11.14
N ALA A 315 17.82 -10.46 -11.52
CA ALA A 315 19.01 -10.33 -10.69
C ALA A 315 19.40 -8.85 -10.46
N VAL A 316 19.42 -8.04 -11.53
CA VAL A 316 19.74 -6.60 -11.43
C VAL A 316 18.67 -5.86 -10.63
N GLY A 317 17.39 -6.11 -10.89
CA GLY A 317 16.28 -5.50 -10.18
C GLY A 317 16.27 -5.83 -8.70
N ALA A 318 16.51 -7.08 -8.33
CA ALA A 318 16.58 -7.51 -6.94
C ALA A 318 17.75 -6.84 -6.22
N ALA A 319 18.93 -6.77 -6.85
CA ALA A 319 20.08 -6.06 -6.31
C ALA A 319 19.78 -4.56 -6.08
N ILE A 320 19.12 -3.90 -7.03
CA ILE A 320 18.72 -2.48 -6.88
C ILE A 320 17.74 -2.29 -5.73
N ILE A 321 16.74 -3.17 -5.59
CA ILE A 321 15.74 -3.09 -4.52
C ILE A 321 16.42 -3.31 -3.16
N ILE A 322 17.24 -4.36 -3.02
CA ILE A 322 17.98 -4.66 -1.79
C ILE A 322 18.89 -3.49 -1.42
N TYR A 323 19.61 -2.91 -2.39
CA TYR A 323 20.44 -1.73 -2.15
C TYR A 323 19.63 -0.53 -1.66
N ARG A 324 18.46 -0.25 -2.27
CA ARG A 324 17.58 0.85 -1.84
C ARG A 324 16.97 0.61 -0.45
N LEU A 325 16.70 -0.63 -0.08
CA LEU A 325 16.22 -0.99 1.26
C LEU A 325 17.33 -0.88 2.30
N SER A 326 18.54 -1.37 1.99
CA SER A 326 19.70 -1.30 2.90
C SER A 326 20.12 0.14 3.22
N LYS A 327 20.07 1.05 2.24
CA LYS A 327 20.43 2.46 2.43
C LYS A 327 19.35 3.30 3.14
N ARG A 328 18.18 2.72 3.41
CA ARG A 328 17.10 3.39 4.16
C ARG A 328 17.12 3.08 5.66
N ASP A 329 17.82 2.01 6.04
CA ASP A 329 17.99 1.58 7.43
C ASP A 329 19.29 2.16 8.08
N GLU A 330 20.09 2.90 7.30
CA GLU A 330 21.21 3.78 7.72
C GLU A 330 20.75 5.23 7.79
#